data_AF-A0A355U3F9-F1
#
_entry.id   AF-A0A355U3F9-F1
#
_cell.length_a   1.000
_cell.length_b   1.000
_cell.length_c   1.000
_cell.angle_alpha   90.00
_cell.angle_beta   90.00
_cell.angle_gamma   90.00
#
_symmetry.space_group_name_H-M   'P 1'
#
loop_
_entity.id
_entity.type
_entity.pdbx_description
1 polymer ?
#
loop_
_entity_poly.entity_id
_entity_poly.type
_entity_poly.pdbx_seq_one_letter_code
_entity_poly.pdbx_strand_id
1 'polypeptide(L)'
;MDKKKKICLITSGAIELAIVIFVITVSILVTVTFNDPDVYANYQQLNLEKNGPFIGWLQNNPTYFLFIILIPIFVILALDIIYLVLVATKRGTNLSDEEQAAIAEQAKKEAREELLKELRQEKEDRK
;
A
#
# COMPACT_ATOMS: atom_id res chain seq x y z
N MET A 1 9.42 -9.94 16.38
CA MET A 1 8.02 -9.44 16.41
C MET A 1 7.19 -10.36 17.28
N ASP A 2 6.50 -9.83 18.30
CA ASP A 2 5.73 -10.65 19.23
C ASP A 2 4.58 -11.39 18.54
N LYS A 3 4.28 -12.61 18.99
CA LYS A 3 3.19 -13.45 18.44
C LYS A 3 1.85 -12.70 18.39
N LYS A 4 1.58 -11.87 19.42
CA LYS A 4 0.41 -10.98 19.49
C LYS A 4 0.40 -9.90 18.40
N LYS A 5 1.55 -9.28 18.11
CA LYS A 5 1.70 -8.27 17.04
C LYS A 5 1.50 -8.90 15.66
N LYS A 6 2.03 -10.11 15.45
CA LYS A 6 1.83 -10.85 14.20
C LYS A 6 0.35 -11.18 13.95
N ILE A 7 -0.36 -11.64 14.98
CA ILE A 7 -1.80 -11.93 14.88
C ILE A 7 -2.59 -10.64 14.61
N CYS A 8 -2.30 -9.56 15.34
CA CYS A 8 -2.97 -8.28 15.14
C CYS A 8 -2.83 -7.75 13.70
N LEU A 9 -1.63 -7.83 13.11
CA LEU A 9 -1.40 -7.42 11.72
C LEU A 9 -2.19 -8.27 10.71
N ILE A 10 -2.21 -9.59 10.90
CA ILE A 10 -2.96 -10.49 10.02
C ILE A 10 -4.47 -10.24 10.13
N THR A 11 -4.98 -10.08 11.35
CA THR A 11 -6.40 -9.77 11.57
C THR A 11 -6.77 -8.41 10.99
N SER A 12 -5.92 -7.40 11.16
CA SER A 12 -6.12 -6.07 10.56
C SER A 12 -6.23 -6.16 9.04
N GLY A 13 -5.29 -6.84 8.38
CA GLY A 13 -5.31 -6.99 6.92
C GLY A 13 -6.53 -7.79 6.42
N ALA A 14 -6.99 -8.80 7.18
CA ALA A 14 -8.20 -9.53 6.82
C ALA A 14 -9.46 -8.67 6.94
N ILE A 15 -9.56 -7.85 7.98
CA ILE A 15 -10.68 -6.89 8.17
C ILE A 15 -10.67 -5.86 7.05
N GLU A 16 -9.51 -5.30 6.74
CA GLU A 16 -9.35 -4.32 5.67
C GLU A 16 -9.76 -4.89 4.32
N LEU A 17 -9.30 -6.09 3.97
CA LEU A 17 -9.72 -6.78 2.74
C LEU A 17 -11.24 -6.97 2.67
N ALA A 18 -11.87 -7.38 3.78
CA ALA A 18 -13.32 -7.53 3.84
C ALA A 18 -14.05 -6.20 3.63
N ILE A 19 -13.55 -5.11 4.21
CA ILE A 19 -14.09 -3.76 4.00
C ILE A 19 -13.95 -3.35 2.53
N VAL A 20 -12.78 -3.55 1.92
CA VAL A 20 -12.54 -3.21 0.50
C VAL A 20 -13.52 -3.95 -0.41
N ILE A 21 -13.68 -5.26 -0.22
CA ILE A 21 -14.63 -6.07 -1.00
C ILE A 21 -16.06 -5.56 -0.82
N PHE A 22 -16.47 -5.28 0.43
CA PHE A 22 -17.79 -4.76 0.72
C PHE A 22 -18.05 -3.42 0.02
N VAL A 23 -17.13 -2.46 0.15
CA VAL A 23 -17.29 -1.11 -0.40
C VAL A 23 -17.28 -1.14 -1.94
N ILE A 24 -16.44 -1.97 -2.57
CA ILE A 24 -16.46 -2.19 -4.03
C ILE A 24 -17.80 -2.76 -4.46
N THR A 25 -18.31 -3.79 -3.76
CA THR A 25 -19.60 -4.41 -4.08
C THR A 25 -20.73 -3.39 -4.00
N VAL A 26 -20.79 -2.61 -2.93
CA VAL A 26 -21.79 -1.54 -2.76
C VAL A 26 -21.66 -0.48 -3.86
N SER A 27 -20.44 -0.09 -4.23
CA SER A 27 -20.20 0.91 -5.28
C SER A 27 -20.69 0.46 -6.65
N ILE A 28 -20.43 -0.81 -6.99
CA ILE A 28 -20.95 -1.42 -8.22
C ILE A 28 -22.47 -1.43 -8.17
N LEU A 29 -23.09 -1.94 -7.10
CA LEU A 29 -24.55 -2.02 -6.97
C LEU A 29 -25.22 -0.65 -7.11
N VAL A 30 -24.72 0.36 -6.39
CA VAL A 30 -25.24 1.74 -6.47
C VAL A 30 -25.20 2.25 -7.90
N THR A 31 -24.11 2.00 -8.63
CA THR A 31 -23.92 2.53 -9.99
C THR A 31 -24.74 1.76 -11.03
N VAL A 32 -24.70 0.44 -11.04
CA VAL A 32 -25.30 -0.38 -12.12
C VAL A 32 -26.80 -0.51 -11.99
N THR A 33 -27.35 -0.33 -10.79
CA THR A 33 -28.80 -0.42 -10.54
C THR A 33 -29.47 0.94 -10.44
N PHE A 34 -28.74 2.03 -10.68
CA PHE A 34 -29.26 3.38 -10.57
C PHE A 34 -30.35 3.63 -11.62
N ASN A 35 -31.55 4.02 -11.18
CA ASN A 35 -32.58 4.51 -12.08
C ASN A 35 -32.32 6.00 -12.33
N ASP A 36 -32.03 6.33 -13.59
CA ASP A 36 -31.64 7.67 -14.02
C ASP A 36 -32.81 8.67 -13.91
N PRO A 37 -32.62 9.84 -13.25
CA PRO A 37 -33.64 10.89 -13.17
C PRO A 37 -34.09 11.43 -14.53
N ASP A 38 -33.25 11.36 -15.57
CA ASP A 38 -33.59 11.82 -16.92
C ASP A 38 -34.52 10.83 -17.64
N VAL A 39 -34.55 9.58 -17.20
CA VAL A 39 -35.39 8.51 -17.79
C VAL A 39 -36.67 8.31 -16.98
N TYR A 40 -36.59 8.40 -15.65
CA TYR A 40 -37.71 8.10 -14.75
C TYR A 40 -38.02 9.29 -13.82
N ALA A 41 -39.18 9.93 -14.03
CA ALA A 41 -39.61 11.05 -13.18
C ALA A 41 -39.76 10.67 -11.69
N ASN A 42 -40.06 9.41 -11.39
CA ASN A 42 -40.19 8.88 -10.02
C ASN A 42 -38.96 8.06 -9.57
N TYR A 43 -37.77 8.34 -10.11
CA TYR A 43 -36.54 7.58 -9.86
C TYR A 43 -36.28 7.31 -8.36
N GLN A 44 -36.59 8.25 -7.48
CA GLN A 44 -36.33 8.12 -6.03
C GLN A 44 -37.10 6.98 -5.39
N GLN A 45 -38.40 6.86 -5.70
CA GLN A 45 -39.23 5.75 -5.23
C GLN A 45 -38.78 4.44 -5.87
N LEU A 46 -38.49 4.48 -7.17
CA LEU A 46 -38.07 3.30 -7.93
C LEU A 46 -36.76 2.71 -7.41
N ASN A 47 -35.79 3.55 -7.02
CA ASN A 47 -34.54 3.13 -6.40
C ASN A 47 -34.77 2.40 -5.07
N LEU A 48 -35.67 2.90 -4.22
CA LEU A 48 -35.97 2.27 -2.94
C LEU A 48 -36.74 0.96 -3.09
N GLU A 49 -37.72 0.92 -4.01
CA GLU A 49 -38.57 -0.25 -4.24
C GLU A 49 -37.80 -1.40 -4.89
N LYS A 50 -36.97 -1.11 -5.89
CA LYS A 50 -36.25 -2.14 -6.65
C LYS A 50 -34.90 -2.54 -6.05
N ASN A 51 -34.17 -1.57 -5.48
CA ASN A 51 -32.80 -1.80 -5.01
C ASN A 51 -32.73 -1.94 -3.48
N GLY A 52 -33.87 -1.85 -2.81
CA GLY A 52 -33.99 -1.99 -1.37
C GLY A 52 -33.57 -0.73 -0.60
N PRO A 53 -33.78 -0.74 0.73
CA PRO A 53 -33.66 0.47 1.54
C PRO A 53 -32.23 1.00 1.63
N PHE A 54 -31.21 0.14 1.63
CA PHE A 54 -29.82 0.59 1.78
C PHE A 54 -29.23 1.12 0.46
N ILE A 55 -29.26 0.32 -0.61
CA ILE A 55 -28.71 0.72 -1.91
C ILE A 55 -29.55 1.85 -2.53
N GLY A 56 -30.88 1.74 -2.47
CA GLY A 56 -31.78 2.79 -2.96
C GLY A 56 -31.60 4.12 -2.23
N TRP A 57 -31.34 4.09 -0.91
CA TRP A 57 -31.05 5.31 -0.17
C TRP A 57 -29.71 5.93 -0.58
N LEU A 58 -28.65 5.13 -0.77
CA LEU A 58 -27.36 5.63 -1.24
C LEU A 58 -27.46 6.26 -2.64
N GLN A 59 -28.27 5.68 -3.52
CA GLN A 59 -28.55 6.20 -4.86
C GLN A 59 -29.26 7.56 -4.83
N ASN A 60 -30.22 7.72 -3.91
CA ASN A 60 -30.94 8.98 -3.75
C ASN A 60 -30.14 10.04 -3.00
N ASN A 61 -29.08 9.64 -2.29
CA ASN A 61 -28.27 10.50 -1.43
C ASN A 61 -26.79 10.41 -1.82
N PRO A 62 -26.40 10.91 -3.02
CA PRO A 62 -25.06 10.72 -3.57
C PRO A 62 -23.95 11.34 -2.70
N THR A 63 -24.25 12.42 -1.97
CA THR A 63 -23.33 13.02 -1.00
C THR A 63 -22.95 12.03 0.10
N TYR A 64 -23.92 11.27 0.63
CA TYR A 64 -23.65 10.28 1.67
C TYR A 64 -22.92 9.07 1.10
N PHE A 65 -23.24 8.65 -0.12
CA PHE A 65 -22.46 7.64 -0.84
C PHE A 65 -20.98 8.05 -0.96
N LEU A 66 -20.69 9.30 -1.33
CA LEU A 66 -19.33 9.82 -1.39
C LEU A 66 -18.62 9.73 -0.02
N PHE A 67 -19.25 10.21 1.05
CA PHE A 67 -18.61 10.28 2.38
C PHE A 67 -18.51 8.93 3.11
N ILE A 68 -19.48 8.03 2.92
CA ILE A 68 -19.56 6.77 3.67
C ILE A 68 -18.85 5.63 2.92
N ILE A 69 -18.86 5.66 1.58
CA ILE A 69 -18.35 4.56 0.75
C ILE A 69 -17.03 4.96 0.08
N LEU A 70 -17.03 6.02 -0.72
CA LEU A 70 -15.86 6.36 -1.55
C LEU A 70 -14.68 6.91 -0.74
N ILE A 71 -14.91 7.92 0.11
CA ILE A 71 -13.84 8.55 0.88
C ILE A 71 -13.10 7.56 1.79
N PRO A 72 -13.77 6.67 2.54
CA PRO A 72 -13.08 5.68 3.35
C PRO A 72 -12.14 4.77 2.56
N ILE A 73 -12.49 4.39 1.33
CA ILE A 73 -11.59 3.62 0.45
C ILE A 73 -10.32 4.40 0.15
N PHE A 74 -10.44 5.69 -0.18
CA PHE A 74 -9.28 6.53 -0.48
C PHE A 74 -8.41 6.76 0.76
N VAL A 75 -9.02 6.86 1.94
CA VAL A 75 -8.29 6.96 3.20
C VAL A 75 -7.51 5.69 3.50
N ILE A 76 -8.12 4.51 3.35
CA ILE A 76 -7.43 3.22 3.53
C ILE A 76 -6.25 3.13 2.56
N LEU A 77 -6.48 3.39 1.27
CA LEU A 77 -5.43 3.36 0.25
C LEU A 77 -4.28 4.32 0.57
N ALA A 78 -4.59 5.54 1.02
CA ALA A 78 -3.58 6.51 1.40
C ALA A 78 -2.75 6.02 2.61
N LEU A 79 -3.40 5.45 3.62
CA LEU A 79 -2.73 4.87 4.78
C LEU A 79 -1.83 3.70 4.38
N ASP A 80 -2.26 2.84 3.46
CA ASP A 80 -1.46 1.72 2.96
C ASP A 80 -0.21 2.20 2.22
N ILE A 81 -0.36 3.19 1.34
CA ILE A 81 0.78 3.79 0.63
C ILE A 81 1.77 4.39 1.64
N ILE A 82 1.28 5.17 2.61
CA ILE A 82 2.12 5.76 3.66
C ILE A 82 2.84 4.66 4.45
N TYR A 83 2.12 3.60 4.85
CA TYR A 83 2.70 2.47 5.57
C TYR A 83 3.78 1.76 4.75
N LEU A 84 3.51 1.49 3.47
CA LEU A 84 4.48 0.86 2.55
C LEU A 84 5.72 1.73 2.38
N VAL A 85 5.57 3.04 2.22
CA VAL A 85 6.70 3.98 2.12
C VAL A 85 7.51 3.98 3.42
N LEU A 86 6.88 4.03 4.59
CA LEU A 86 7.58 3.97 5.88
C LEU A 86 8.30 2.64 6.12
N VAL A 87 7.74 1.52 5.67
CA VAL A 87 8.38 0.20 5.77
C VAL A 87 9.53 0.08 4.78
N ALA A 88 9.37 0.55 3.55
CA ALA A 88 10.41 0.52 2.52
C ALA A 88 11.61 1.39 2.91
N THR A 89 11.35 2.62 3.39
CA THR A 89 12.39 3.54 3.87
C THR A 89 13.11 3.00 5.09
N LYS A 90 12.43 2.32 6.03
CA LYS A 90 13.07 1.65 7.18
C LYS A 90 13.86 0.40 6.81
N ARG A 91 13.53 -0.27 5.71
CA ARG A 91 14.29 -1.43 5.21
C ARG A 91 15.55 -1.04 4.44
N GLY A 92 15.72 0.24 4.09
CA GLY A 92 16.85 0.76 3.32
C GLY A 92 18.22 0.74 3.99
N THR A 93 18.39 0.18 5.19
CA THR A 93 19.71 0.09 5.87
C THR A 93 19.98 -1.24 6.57
N ASN A 94 19.25 -2.30 6.25
CA ASN A 94 19.62 -3.64 6.70
C ASN A 94 20.07 -4.45 5.48
N LEU A 95 21.23 -4.07 4.92
CA LEU A 95 22.10 -5.09 4.32
C LEU A 95 22.22 -6.18 5.38
N SER A 96 21.96 -7.44 5.01
CA SER A 96 22.22 -8.57 5.90
C SER A 96 23.64 -8.43 6.45
N ASP A 97 23.91 -8.86 7.69
CA ASP A 97 25.27 -8.82 8.25
C ASP A 97 26.28 -9.50 7.29
N GLU A 98 25.82 -10.48 6.49
CA GLU A 98 26.58 -11.09 5.38
C GLU A 98 26.88 -10.14 4.21
N GLU A 99 25.92 -9.32 3.79
CA GLU A 99 26.13 -8.36 2.68
C GLU A 99 27.05 -7.21 3.13
N GLN A 100 26.96 -6.78 4.39
CA GLN A 100 27.91 -5.82 4.97
C GLN A 100 29.31 -6.41 5.10
N ALA A 101 29.41 -7.67 5.53
CA ALA A 101 30.69 -8.38 5.62
C ALA A 101 31.34 -8.57 4.24
N ALA A 102 30.55 -8.93 3.21
CA ALA A 102 31.03 -9.10 1.85
C ALA A 102 31.58 -7.78 1.27
N ILE A 103 30.88 -6.67 1.47
CA ILE A 103 31.33 -5.34 1.02
C ILE A 103 32.60 -4.91 1.77
N ALA A 104 32.68 -5.14 3.08
CA ALA A 104 33.87 -4.82 3.87
C ALA A 104 35.09 -5.69 3.49
N GLU A 105 34.87 -6.94 3.10
CA GLU A 105 35.94 -7.83 2.63
C GLU A 105 36.45 -7.43 1.24
N GLN A 106 35.56 -7.07 0.32
CA GLN A 106 35.94 -6.54 -1.00
C GLN A 106 36.71 -5.22 -0.88
N ALA A 107 36.23 -4.27 -0.07
CA ALA A 107 36.94 -3.01 0.15
C ALA A 107 38.33 -3.21 0.79
N LYS A 108 38.48 -4.19 1.70
CA LYS A 108 39.80 -4.54 2.28
C LYS A 108 40.75 -5.18 1.27
N LYS A 109 40.24 -5.97 0.31
CA LYS A 109 41.06 -6.56 -0.76
C LYS A 109 41.56 -5.49 -1.72
N GLU A 110 40.68 -4.62 -2.17
CA GLU A 110 41.02 -3.53 -3.10
C GLU A 110 42.04 -2.57 -2.47
N ALA A 111 41.83 -2.16 -1.22
CA ALA A 111 42.79 -1.31 -0.50
C ALA A 111 44.17 -1.97 -0.31
N ARG A 112 44.23 -3.29 -0.10
CA ARG A 112 45.50 -4.03 0.00
C ARG A 112 46.21 -4.14 -1.35
N GLU A 113 45.47 -4.33 -2.43
CA GLU A 113 46.05 -4.39 -3.77
C GLU A 113 46.60 -3.04 -4.23
N GLU A 114 45.92 -1.94 -3.88
CA GLU A 114 46.37 -0.58 -4.19
C GLU A 114 47.65 -0.22 -3.40
N LEU A 115 47.69 -0.51 -2.10
CA LEU A 115 48.91 -0.34 -1.28
C LEU A 115 50.09 -1.20 -1.78
N LEU A 116 49.82 -2.42 -2.25
CA LEU A 116 50.84 -3.29 -2.83
C LEU A 116 51.37 -2.78 -4.19
N LYS A 117 50.51 -2.11 -4.98
CA LYS A 117 50.93 -1.43 -6.21
C LYS A 117 51.81 -0.22 -5.90
N GLU A 118 51.41 0.62 -4.94
CA GLU A 118 52.19 1.78 -4.51
C GLU A 118 53.56 1.35 -3.97
N LEU A 119 53.62 0.31 -3.12
CA LEU A 119 54.89 -0.22 -2.59
C LEU A 119 55.80 -0.83 -3.67
N ARG A 120 55.24 -1.32 -4.78
CA ARG A 120 56.04 -1.82 -5.92
C ARG A 120 56.55 -0.67 -6.76
N GLN A 121 55.72 0.32 -7.04
CA GLN A 121 56.14 1.55 -7.74
C GLN A 121 57.21 2.30 -6.95
N GLU A 122 57.06 2.45 -5.64
CA GLU A 122 58.06 3.11 -4.79
C GLU A 122 59.40 2.35 -4.71
N LYS A 123 59.40 1.03 -4.91
CA LYS A 123 60.61 0.21 -5.00
C LYS A 123 61.27 0.24 -6.37
N GLU A 124 60.51 0.48 -7.43
CA GLU A 124 61.03 0.66 -8.80
C GLU A 124 61.60 2.06 -8.99
N ASP A 125 60.99 3.09 -8.41
CA ASP A 125 61.46 4.49 -8.47
C ASP A 125 62.70 4.78 -7.60
N ARG A 126 63.04 3.90 -6.65
CA ARG A 126 64.24 4.01 -5.79
C ARG A 126 65.44 3.18 -6.26
N LYS A 127 65.38 2.56 -7.45
CA LYS A 127 66.49 1.82 -8.09
C LYS A 127 67.16 2.65 -9.17
#